data_AF-A0A9E3PZN9-F1
#
_entry.id   AF-A0A9E3PZN9-F1
#
_cell.length_a   1.000
_cell.length_b   1.000
_cell.length_c   1.000
_cell.angle_alpha   90.00
_cell.angle_beta   90.00
_cell.angle_gamma   90.00
#
_symmetry.space_group_name_H-M   'P 1'
#
loop_
_entity.id
_entity.type
_entity.pdbx_description
1 polymer ?
#
loop_
_entity_poly.entity_id
_entity_poly.type
_entity_poly.pdbx_seq_one_letter_code
_entity_poly.pdbx_strand_id
1 'polypeptide(L)' 'MPLRNREFELLSHLAAHPGRFVSRSRLLADIWGLAFDPGTNVVAVHISNLRAKLDRPFAYSMIEGAKGLGYRLNAV' A
#
# COMPACT_ATOMS: atom_id res chain seq x y z
N MET A 1 -5.79 12.33 -11.68
CA MET A 1 -7.03 11.78 -11.08
C MET A 1 -6.90 11.83 -9.57
N PRO A 2 -7.96 12.18 -8.82
CA PRO A 2 -7.91 12.18 -7.35
C PRO A 2 -7.69 10.77 -6.79
N LEU A 3 -7.02 10.69 -5.64
CA LEU A 3 -6.93 9.46 -4.85
C LEU A 3 -8.29 9.17 -4.22
N ARG A 4 -8.70 7.90 -4.23
CA ARG A 4 -9.88 7.45 -3.47
C ARG A 4 -9.51 7.33 -1.99
N ASN A 5 -10.49 7.43 -1.08
CA ASN A 5 -10.24 7.36 0.38
C ASN A 5 -9.33 6.19 0.78
N ARG A 6 -9.57 4.99 0.26
CA ARG A 6 -8.74 3.80 0.57
C ARG A 6 -7.32 3.86 0.03
N GLU A 7 -7.11 4.46 -1.14
CA GLU A 7 -5.77 4.64 -1.70
C GLU A 7 -4.99 5.69 -0.90
N PHE A 8 -5.68 6.74 -0.44
CA PHE A 8 -5.10 7.76 0.43
C PHE A 8 -4.75 7.21 1.81
N GLU A 9 -5.62 6.39 2.41
CA GLU A 9 -5.35 5.70 3.69
C GLU A 9 -4.14 4.77 3.57
N LEU A 10 -4.05 3.97 2.50
CA LEU A 10 -2.87 3.13 2.23
C LEU A 10 -1.60 3.98 2.12
N LEU A 11 -1.63 5.04 1.31
CA LEU A 11 -0.49 5.93 1.14
C LEU A 11 -0.06 6.56 2.47
N SER A 12 -1.02 7.08 3.24
CA SER A 12 -0.77 7.72 4.53
C SER A 12 -0.19 6.74 5.55
N HIS A 13 -0.69 5.50 5.57
CA HIS A 13 -0.20 4.45 6.46
C HIS A 13 1.25 4.05 6.13
N LEU A 14 1.56 3.87 4.84
CA LEU A 14 2.91 3.58 4.39
C LEU A 14 3.85 4.79 4.60
N ALA A 15 3.37 6.01 4.40
CA ALA A 15 4.12 7.25 4.62
C ALA A 15 4.43 7.51 6.11
N ALA A 16 3.58 7.03 7.03
CA ALA A 16 3.88 7.02 8.45
C ALA A 16 5.00 6.03 8.83
N HIS A 17 5.35 5.10 7.94
CA HIS A 17 6.38 4.07 8.14
C HIS A 17 7.40 4.06 6.98
N PRO A 18 8.12 5.17 6.72
CA PRO A 18 9.00 5.29 5.57
C PRO A 18 10.10 4.22 5.59
N GLY A 19 10.32 3.57 4.44
CA GLY A 19 11.33 2.52 4.26
C GLY A 19 11.04 1.18 4.95
N ARG A 20 9.95 1.07 5.72
CA ARG A 20 9.59 -0.16 6.46
C ARG A 20 8.50 -0.93 5.73
N PHE A 21 8.66 -2.25 5.67
CA PHE A 21 7.62 -3.13 5.16
C PHE A 21 6.47 -3.24 6.16
N VAL A 22 5.26 -3.00 5.66
CA VAL A 22 3.99 -3.22 6.35
C VAL A 22 3.31 -4.44 5.74
N SER A 23 2.99 -5.42 6.58
CA SER A 23 2.41 -6.69 6.12
C SER A 23 0.99 -6.51 5.59
N ARG A 24 0.56 -7.43 4.71
CA ARG A 24 -0.81 -7.44 4.18
C ARG A 24 -1.86 -7.53 5.29
N SER A 25 -1.64 -8.39 6.27
CA SER A 25 -2.54 -8.56 7.42
C SER A 25 -2.65 -7.27 8.23
N ARG A 26 -1.54 -6.53 8.41
CA ARG A 26 -1.55 -5.23 9.10
C ARG A 26 -2.37 -4.20 8.33
N LEU A 27 -2.16 -4.09 7.02
CA LEU A 27 -2.93 -3.16 6.18
C LEU A 27 -4.43 -3.51 6.18
N LEU A 28 -4.77 -4.80 6.12
CA LEU A 28 -6.16 -5.27 6.22
C LEU A 28 -6.79 -4.93 7.58
N ALA A 29 -6.06 -5.11 8.68
CA ALA A 29 -6.55 -4.78 10.00
C ALA A 29 -6.72 -3.26 10.18
N ASP A 30 -5.68 -2.48 9.87
CA ASP A 30 -5.64 -1.04 10.16
C ASP A 30 -6.57 -0.22 9.24
N ILE A 31 -6.79 -0.67 8.00
CA ILE A 31 -7.58 0.06 7.00
C ILE A 31 -8.97 -0.55 6.83
N TRP A 32 -9.07 -1.89 6.70
CA TRP A 32 -10.35 -2.57 6.48
C TRP A 32 -11.01 -3.10 7.75
N GLY A 33 -10.35 -3.06 8.91
CA GLY A 33 -10.88 -3.60 10.16
C GLY A 33 -10.94 -5.14 10.18
N LEU A 34 -10.22 -5.79 9.28
CA LEU A 34 -10.22 -7.25 9.16
C LEU A 34 -9.15 -7.85 10.06
N ALA A 35 -9.56 -8.59 11.09
CA ALA A 35 -8.65 -9.21 12.06
C ALA A 35 -7.74 -10.29 11.45
N PHE A 36 -8.11 -10.85 10.30
CA PHE A 36 -7.31 -11.84 9.57
C PHE A 36 -7.47 -11.64 8.05
N ASP A 37 -6.49 -12.11 7.27
CA ASP A 37 -6.55 -12.10 5.81
C ASP A 37 -7.39 -13.31 5.34
N PRO A 38 -8.59 -13.11 4.75
CA PRO A 38 -9.41 -14.21 4.22
C PRO A 38 -8.83 -14.81 2.92
N GLY A 39 -7.61 -14.45 2.53
CA GLY A 39 -7.07 -14.71 1.20
C GLY A 39 -7.51 -13.66 0.18
N THR A 40 -7.82 -12.44 0.63
CA THR A 40 -8.32 -11.37 -0.25
C THR A 40 -7.15 -10.69 -0.97
N ASN A 41 -7.36 -10.35 -2.25
CA ASN A 41 -6.40 -9.56 -3.03
C ASN A 41 -6.68 -8.04 -2.96
N VAL A 42 -7.59 -7.60 -2.08
CA VAL A 42 -8.07 -6.21 -2.05
C VAL A 42 -6.94 -5.21 -1.82
N VAL A 43 -5.98 -5.53 -0.95
CA VAL A 43 -4.79 -4.68 -0.72
C VAL A 43 -3.96 -4.58 -2.01
N ALA A 44 -3.68 -5.71 -2.67
CA ALA A 44 -2.88 -5.74 -3.88
C ALA A 44 -3.53 -4.93 -5.02
N VAL A 45 -4.85 -5.01 -5.18
CA VAL A 45 -5.61 -4.23 -6.16
C VAL A 45 -5.48 -2.73 -5.88
N HIS A 46 -5.66 -2.30 -4.63
CA HIS A 46 -5.55 -0.89 -4.27
C HIS A 46 -4.11 -0.38 -4.37
N ILE A 47 -3.10 -1.18 -4.01
CA ILE A 47 -1.70 -0.84 -4.23
C ILE A 47 -1.38 -0.69 -5.72
N SER A 48 -1.90 -1.59 -6.57
CA SER A 48 -1.72 -1.50 -8.03
C SER A 48 -2.33 -0.21 -8.59
N ASN A 49 -3.55 0.14 -8.17
CA ASN A 49 -4.20 1.39 -8.55
C ASN A 49 -3.43 2.62 -8.04
N LEU A 50 -2.92 2.56 -6.80
CA LEU A 50 -2.13 3.63 -6.20
C LEU A 50 -0.81 3.84 -6.95
N ARG A 51 -0.11 2.76 -7.30
CA ARG A 51 1.10 2.80 -8.16
C ARG A 51 0.81 3.36 -9.54
N ALA A 52 -0.29 2.97 -10.18
CA ALA A 52 -0.67 3.52 -11.47
C ALA A 52 -0.93 5.04 -11.43
N LYS A 53 -1.25 5.60 -10.25
CA LYS A 53 -1.45 7.04 -10.05
C LYS A 53 -0.17 7.76 -9.61
N LEU A 54 0.64 7.13 -8.76
CA LEU A 54 1.86 7.71 -8.20
C LEU A 54 3.09 7.52 -9.10
N ASP A 55 3.26 6.35 -9.71
CA ASP A 55 4.48 6.02 -10.48
C ASP A 55 4.43 6.57 -11.91
N ARG A 56 3.25 6.86 -12.49
CA ARG A 56 3.17 7.45 -13.85
C ARG A 56 3.95 8.76 -14.04
N PRO A 57 3.97 9.70 -13.07
CA PRO A 57 4.76 10.92 -13.19
C PRO A 57 6.25 10.76 -12.83
N PHE A 58 6.71 9.64 -12.25
CA PHE A 58 8.08 9.48 -11.75
C PHE A 58 8.79 8.26 -12.36
N ALA A 59 10.08 8.38 -12.66
CA ALA A 59 10.87 7.28 -13.23
C ALA A 59 11.17 6.14 -12.23
N TYR A 60 10.70 6.24 -10.99
CA TYR A 60 10.95 5.29 -9.90
C TYR A 60 9.64 4.87 -9.24
N SER A 61 9.57 3.60 -8.81
CA SER A 61 8.41 3.09 -8.10
C SER A 61 8.47 3.55 -6.64
N MET A 62 7.49 4.35 -6.22
CA MET A 62 7.44 4.84 -4.83
C MET A 62 7.03 3.74 -3.85
N ILE A 63 6.30 2.73 -4.32
CA ILE A 63 5.79 1.64 -3.49
C ILE A 63 6.42 0.33 -3.94
N GLU A 64 7.13 -0.32 -3.01
CA GLU A 64 7.71 -1.63 -3.22
C GLU A 64 6.90 -2.71 -2.50
N GLY A 65 6.76 -3.86 -3.15
CA GLY A 65 6.17 -5.05 -2.56
C GLY A 65 7.18 -6.20 -2.50
N ALA A 66 7.30 -6.85 -1.35
CA ALA A 66 8.12 -8.04 -1.17
C ALA A 66 7.29 -9.20 -0.63
N LYS A 67 7.41 -10.37 -1.28
CA LYS A 67 6.67 -11.58 -0.90
C LYS A 67 7.04 -11.97 0.54
N GLY A 68 6.01 -12.15 1.38
CA GLY A 68 6.18 -12.48 2.80
C GLY A 68 6.39 -11.25 3.72
N LEU A 69 6.85 -10.11 3.20
CA LEU A 69 7.08 -8.90 4.00
C LEU A 69 5.93 -7.87 3.88
N GLY A 70 5.30 -7.79 2.71
CA GLY A 70 4.21 -6.85 2.43
C GLY A 70 4.67 -5.67 1.57
N TYR A 71 4.26 -4.45 1.91
CA TYR A 71 4.49 -3.25 1.11
C TYR A 71 5.23 -2.18 1.90
N ARG A 72 6.08 -1.39 1.25
CA ARG A 72 6.72 -0.21 1.84
C ARG A 72 6.61 0.99 0.91
N LEU A 73 6.63 2.19 1.49
CA LEU A 73 6.94 3.41 0.75
C LEU A 73 8.46 3.62 0.78
N ASN A 74 9.06 3.82 -0.39
CA ASN A 74 10.45 4.22 -0.48
C ASN A 74 10.60 5.67 -0.04
N ALA A 75 11.41 5.91 1.00
CA ALA A 75 11.91 7.24 1.29
C ALA A 75 13.10 7.49 0.35
N VAL A 76 13.02 8.56 -0.43
CA VAL A 76 14.13 9.06 -1.26
C VAL A 76 15.17 9.70 -0.36
#